data_AF-A0A1F3C1Z8-F1
#
_entry.id   AF-A0A1F3C1Z8-F1
#
_cell.length_a   1.000
_cell.length_b   1.000
_cell.length_c   1.000
_cell.angle_alpha   90.00
_cell.angle_beta   90.00
_cell.angle_gamma   90.00
#
_symmetry.space_group_name_H-M   'P 1'
#
loop_
_entity.id
_entity.type
_entity.pdbx_description
1 polymer ?
#
loop_
_entity_poly.entity_id
_entity_poly.type
_entity_poly.pdbx_seq_one_letter_code
_entity_poly.pdbx_strand_id
1 'polypeptide(L)'
;LGRQRINWGQTMVWNPNDIFNNYSFFDFDYVERPGSDAVRLQYYPSSSSTIELVAKVNSSEKLTTAALFRFNKWNYDIQFIGGLLNEQDYIAGAGWSGAIKSVSFRGEASCFQPKENFADTNGLVMVSISFDYSFKNSSMILVEGLYGNFTKNTGLGFMDVYSAPSTVKNLSFTKYNVLAQYSYPVSPLLNISVSGMYMPEIIGYYAGPTISYSLKDNLDLSLIAQVFSGEFPNAFTGKKQRINFYLGFVRLKGNF
;
A
#
# COMPACT_ATOMS: atom_id res chain seq x y z
N LEU A 1 9.36 23.56 -0.81
CA LEU A 1 9.62 23.27 0.61
C LEU A 1 8.31 23.44 1.36
N GLY A 2 7.98 22.53 2.27
CA GLY A 2 6.78 22.58 3.11
C GLY A 2 6.07 21.23 3.15
N ARG A 3 4.86 21.22 3.72
CA ARG A 3 4.00 20.04 3.77
C ARG A 3 3.49 19.70 2.38
N GLN A 4 3.87 18.53 1.86
CA GLN A 4 3.54 18.11 0.50
C GLN A 4 3.15 16.64 0.44
N ARG A 5 2.19 16.32 -0.42
CA ARG A 5 1.89 14.93 -0.78
C ARG A 5 2.86 14.49 -1.88
N ILE A 6 3.66 13.47 -1.55
CA ILE A 6 4.69 12.87 -2.42
C ILE A 6 4.35 11.39 -2.54
N ASN A 7 3.57 11.02 -3.55
CA ASN A 7 3.20 9.63 -3.79
C ASN A 7 4.03 9.08 -4.95
N TRP A 8 4.87 8.10 -4.66
CA TRP A 8 5.62 7.38 -5.67
C TRP A 8 5.09 5.96 -5.92
N GLY A 9 4.07 5.52 -5.18
CA GLY A 9 3.37 4.26 -5.42
C GLY A 9 2.60 4.25 -6.75
N GLN A 10 2.60 3.10 -7.42
CA GLN A 10 1.92 2.81 -8.68
C GLN A 10 0.76 1.83 -8.50
N THR A 11 0.89 0.83 -7.62
CA THR A 11 -0.16 -0.15 -7.29
C THR A 11 -1.22 0.44 -6.35
N MET A 12 -2.26 -0.32 -6.01
CA MET A 12 -3.44 0.22 -5.30
C MET A 12 -3.58 -0.29 -3.86
N VAL A 13 -2.95 -1.42 -3.52
CA VAL A 13 -3.08 -2.08 -2.21
C VAL A 13 -1.77 -2.02 -1.45
N TRP A 14 -0.68 -2.48 -2.08
CA TRP A 14 0.65 -2.53 -1.49
C TRP A 14 1.62 -1.71 -2.34
N ASN A 15 2.09 -0.59 -1.79
CA ASN A 15 2.96 0.38 -2.46
C ASN A 15 4.38 0.38 -1.92
N PRO A 16 5.25 -0.57 -2.32
CA PRO A 16 6.62 -0.64 -1.81
C PRO A 16 7.48 0.56 -2.22
N ASN A 17 7.09 1.32 -3.25
CA ASN A 17 7.78 2.54 -3.67
C ASN A 17 7.31 3.81 -2.93
N ASP A 18 6.19 3.79 -2.20
CA ASP A 18 5.66 4.98 -1.51
C ASP A 18 6.35 5.21 -0.15
N ILE A 19 7.64 5.53 -0.21
CA ILE A 19 8.50 5.72 0.97
C ILE A 19 8.19 7.00 1.77
N PHE A 20 7.40 7.92 1.19
CA PHE A 20 7.10 9.20 1.81
C PHE A 20 5.73 9.23 2.47
N ASN A 21 4.70 8.63 1.87
CA ASN A 21 3.32 8.69 2.34
C ASN A 21 2.65 7.31 2.33
N ASN A 22 3.28 6.34 2.98
CA ASN A 22 2.73 4.99 3.07
C ASN A 22 1.45 4.96 3.91
N TYR A 23 0.54 4.07 3.51
CA TYR A 23 -0.73 3.81 4.16
C TYR A 23 -1.00 2.32 4.26
N SER A 24 -1.95 1.97 5.12
CA SER A 24 -2.46 0.61 5.23
C SER A 24 -3.75 0.49 4.44
N PHE A 25 -3.89 -0.56 3.63
CA PHE A 25 -5.16 -0.88 2.97
C PHE A 25 -6.32 -1.08 3.98
N PHE A 26 -6.02 -1.50 5.21
CA PHE A 26 -7.02 -1.73 6.25
C PHE A 26 -7.48 -0.45 6.96
N ASP A 27 -6.79 0.67 6.72
CA ASP A 27 -7.16 1.95 7.29
C ASP A 27 -8.29 2.59 6.46
N PHE A 28 -9.48 2.59 7.04
CA PHE A 28 -10.69 3.09 6.39
C PHE A 28 -10.85 4.62 6.49
N ASP A 29 -10.10 5.29 7.37
CA ASP A 29 -10.16 6.75 7.56
C ASP A 29 -9.06 7.47 6.75
N TYR A 30 -8.21 6.71 6.08
CA TYR A 30 -7.04 7.20 5.34
C TYR A 30 -7.37 7.86 3.98
N VAL A 31 -8.37 8.75 3.94
CA VAL A 31 -8.72 9.47 2.71
C VAL A 31 -7.83 10.70 2.50
N GLU A 32 -7.28 11.27 3.57
CA GLU A 32 -6.27 12.32 3.52
C GLU A 32 -4.90 11.77 3.88
N ARG A 33 -4.06 11.52 2.85
CA ARG A 33 -2.67 11.16 3.11
C ARG A 33 -2.00 12.33 3.83
N PRO A 34 -1.50 12.17 5.06
CA PRO A 34 -0.78 13.24 5.74
C PRO A 34 0.40 13.64 4.86
N GLY A 35 0.50 14.93 4.53
CA GLY A 35 1.62 15.44 3.75
C GLY A 35 2.92 15.26 4.54
N SER A 36 4.02 14.99 3.84
CA SER A 36 5.35 15.01 4.43
C SER A 36 5.90 16.43 4.40
N ASP A 37 6.46 16.90 5.51
CA ASP A 37 7.25 18.12 5.54
C ASP A 37 8.59 17.84 4.85
N ALA A 38 8.75 18.35 3.63
CA ALA A 38 9.84 17.95 2.74
C ALA A 38 10.36 19.11 1.85
N VAL A 39 11.62 18.97 1.45
CA VAL A 39 12.20 19.67 0.30
C VAL A 39 12.02 18.77 -0.91
N ARG A 40 11.37 19.28 -1.96
CA ARG A 40 11.17 18.57 -3.23
C ARG A 40 11.62 19.46 -4.38
N LEU A 41 12.47 18.92 -5.24
CA LEU A 41 12.88 19.52 -6.50
C LEU A 41 12.39 18.63 -7.63
N GLN A 42 11.70 19.21 -8.60
CA GLN A 42 11.21 18.50 -9.78
C GLN A 42 11.80 19.15 -11.02
N TYR A 43 12.30 18.32 -11.92
CA TYR A 43 12.80 18.73 -13.22
C TYR A 43 12.14 17.87 -14.29
N TYR A 44 11.75 18.48 -15.39
CA TYR A 44 11.03 17.83 -16.49
C TYR A 44 11.89 17.90 -17.76
N PRO A 45 12.77 16.91 -18.01
CA PRO A 45 13.62 16.90 -19.20
C PRO A 45 12.82 16.87 -20.52
N SER A 46 11.59 16.37 -20.48
CA SER A 46 10.67 16.31 -21.62
C SER A 46 9.22 16.37 -21.14
N SER A 47 8.26 16.37 -22.07
CA SER A 47 6.82 16.33 -21.76
C SER A 47 6.36 15.03 -21.09
N SER A 48 7.16 13.96 -21.15
CA SER A 48 6.81 12.63 -20.65
C SER A 48 7.85 12.06 -19.69
N SER A 49 8.76 12.89 -19.18
CA SER A 49 9.81 12.47 -18.25
C SER A 49 9.97 13.44 -17.10
N THR A 50 10.22 12.90 -15.91
CA THR A 50 10.35 13.67 -14.67
C THR A 50 11.49 13.10 -13.85
N ILE A 51 12.34 14.00 -13.33
CA ILE A 51 13.30 13.72 -12.27
C ILE A 51 12.80 14.42 -11.01
N GLU A 52 12.70 13.70 -9.91
CA GLU A 52 12.38 14.28 -8.60
C GLU A 52 13.49 13.98 -7.61
N LEU A 53 13.88 14.98 -6.82
CA LEU A 53 14.73 14.83 -5.65
C LEU A 53 13.95 15.26 -4.44
N VAL A 54 13.89 14.40 -3.41
CA VAL A 54 13.12 14.65 -2.20
C VAL A 54 13.99 14.40 -0.98
N ALA A 55 13.92 15.31 -0.01
CA ALA A 55 14.51 15.17 1.31
C ALA A 55 13.45 15.48 2.39
N LYS A 56 13.33 14.62 3.40
CA LYS A 56 12.54 14.87 4.61
C LYS A 56 13.30 14.44 5.86
N VAL A 57 12.98 15.06 6.99
CA VAL A 57 13.48 14.68 8.31
C VAL A 57 12.29 14.21 9.15
N ASN A 58 12.41 13.08 9.83
CA ASN A 58 11.36 12.58 10.71
C ASN A 58 11.47 13.17 12.13
N SER A 59 10.53 12.81 13.01
CA SER A 59 10.49 13.28 14.41
C SER A 59 11.74 12.91 15.23
N SER A 60 12.49 11.91 14.78
CA SER A 60 13.72 11.42 15.43
C SER A 60 14.98 11.97 14.75
N GLU A 61 14.86 13.09 14.03
CA GLU A 61 15.94 13.77 13.30
C GLU A 61 16.64 12.91 12.25
N LYS A 62 15.99 11.85 11.76
CA LYS A 62 16.54 11.00 10.72
C LYS A 62 16.16 11.48 9.33
N LEU A 63 17.18 11.69 8.50
CA LEU A 63 17.05 12.12 7.13
C LEU A 63 16.62 10.96 6.20
N THR A 64 15.61 11.22 5.37
CA THR A 64 15.28 10.43 4.20
C THR A 64 15.58 11.25 2.96
N THR A 65 16.43 10.77 2.07
CA THR A 65 16.72 11.39 0.77
C THR A 65 16.54 10.39 -0.35
N ALA A 66 15.77 10.73 -1.37
CA ALA A 66 15.60 9.85 -2.51
C ALA A 66 15.45 10.62 -3.81
N ALA A 67 15.82 9.96 -4.90
CA ALA A 67 15.64 10.40 -6.26
C ALA A 67 14.67 9.46 -6.96
N LEU A 68 13.80 10.04 -7.80
CA LEU A 68 12.95 9.31 -8.73
C LEU A 68 13.25 9.79 -10.14
N PHE A 69 13.40 8.85 -11.06
CA PHE A 69 13.35 9.12 -12.50
C PHE A 69 12.18 8.35 -13.09
N ARG A 70 11.26 9.07 -13.72
CA ARG A 70 10.09 8.50 -14.41
C ARG A 70 10.09 8.95 -15.86
N PHE A 71 9.74 8.04 -16.76
CA PHE A 71 9.54 8.34 -18.17
C PHE A 71 8.45 7.47 -18.76
N ASN A 72 7.79 7.96 -19.82
CA ASN A 72 6.84 7.17 -20.58
C ASN A 72 7.53 6.48 -21.77
N LYS A 73 7.30 5.18 -21.93
CA LYS A 73 7.70 4.41 -23.11
C LYS A 73 6.64 3.35 -23.41
N TRP A 74 6.25 3.22 -24.68
CA TRP A 74 5.24 2.25 -25.14
C TRP A 74 3.87 2.36 -24.44
N ASN A 75 3.47 3.58 -24.04
CA ASN A 75 2.28 3.83 -23.22
C ASN A 75 2.36 3.23 -21.81
N TYR A 76 3.57 2.97 -21.32
CA TYR A 76 3.85 2.63 -19.93
C TYR A 76 4.65 3.76 -19.28
N ASP A 77 4.20 4.22 -18.13
CA ASP A 77 4.99 5.06 -17.24
C ASP A 77 5.89 4.14 -16.43
N ILE A 78 7.19 4.23 -16.67
CA ILE A 78 8.23 3.46 -15.98
C ILE A 78 8.94 4.39 -15.01
N GLN A 79 9.19 3.93 -13.80
CA GLN A 79 9.93 4.68 -12.78
C GLN A 79 11.04 3.86 -12.16
N PHE A 80 12.11 4.56 -11.78
CA PHE A 80 13.21 4.05 -10.97
C PHE A 80 13.42 4.97 -9.78
N ILE A 81 13.70 4.39 -8.62
CA ILE A 81 13.90 5.11 -7.36
C ILE A 81 15.21 4.65 -6.75
N GLY A 82 15.95 5.58 -6.15
CA GLY A 82 17.14 5.27 -5.36
C GLY A 82 17.32 6.29 -4.24
N GLY A 83 17.87 5.86 -3.11
CA GLY A 83 18.06 6.77 -1.99
C GLY A 83 18.48 6.12 -0.68
N LEU A 84 18.26 6.87 0.39
CA LEU A 84 18.51 6.51 1.78
C LEU A 84 17.25 6.80 2.59
N LEU A 85 16.70 5.77 3.21
CA LEU A 85 15.52 5.84 4.06
C LEU A 85 15.92 5.94 5.53
N ASN A 86 15.49 7.02 6.20
CA ASN A 86 15.72 7.28 7.62
C ASN A 86 17.19 7.11 8.07
N GLU A 87 18.16 7.39 7.20
CA GLU A 87 19.61 7.14 7.40
C GLU A 87 20.00 5.67 7.64
N GLN A 88 19.05 4.74 7.54
CA GLN A 88 19.21 3.35 7.97
C GLN A 88 19.28 2.38 6.80
N ASP A 89 18.46 2.56 5.76
CA ASP A 89 18.38 1.61 4.65
C ASP A 89 18.69 2.32 3.32
N TYR A 90 19.59 1.75 2.53
CA TYR A 90 19.66 2.07 1.11
C TYR A 90 18.42 1.50 0.41
N ILE A 91 17.81 2.31 -0.45
CA ILE A 91 16.64 1.91 -1.22
C ILE A 91 16.97 1.89 -2.71
N ALA A 92 16.45 0.88 -3.38
CA ALA A 92 16.40 0.81 -4.83
C ALA A 92 15.03 0.29 -5.23
N GLY A 93 14.31 1.02 -6.08
CA GLY A 93 12.96 0.68 -6.48
C GLY A 93 12.75 0.83 -7.98
N ALA A 94 11.79 0.09 -8.50
CA ALA A 94 11.30 0.23 -9.85
C ALA A 94 9.78 0.09 -9.84
N GLY A 95 9.12 0.65 -10.83
CA GLY A 95 7.70 0.45 -11.03
C GLY A 95 7.27 0.76 -12.44
N TRP A 96 6.11 0.23 -12.80
CA TRP A 96 5.46 0.57 -14.05
C TRP A 96 3.95 0.72 -13.84
N SER A 97 3.35 1.59 -14.64
CA SER A 97 1.89 1.71 -14.76
C SER A 97 1.53 1.87 -16.23
N GLY A 98 0.61 1.04 -16.71
CA GLY A 98 0.11 1.08 -18.07
C GLY A 98 -1.14 0.23 -18.21
N ALA A 99 -1.43 -0.19 -19.45
CA ALA A 99 -2.59 -1.02 -19.74
C ALA A 99 -2.25 -2.14 -20.73
N ILE A 100 -2.88 -3.29 -20.53
CA ILE A 100 -2.96 -4.39 -21.48
C ILE A 100 -4.40 -4.44 -21.97
N LYS A 101 -4.63 -3.94 -23.20
CA LYS A 101 -5.98 -3.71 -23.74
C LYS A 101 -6.79 -2.80 -22.81
N SER A 102 -7.85 -3.33 -22.20
CA SER A 102 -8.75 -2.59 -21.30
C SER A 102 -8.49 -2.88 -19.83
N VAL A 103 -7.44 -3.66 -19.51
CA VAL A 103 -7.03 -4.00 -18.15
C VAL A 103 -5.83 -3.13 -17.79
N SER A 104 -5.93 -2.35 -16.72
CA SER A 104 -4.78 -1.64 -16.17
C SER A 104 -3.79 -2.67 -15.63
N PHE A 105 -2.50 -2.48 -15.92
CA PHE A 105 -1.44 -3.36 -15.46
C PHE A 105 -0.34 -2.53 -14.81
N ARG A 106 -0.13 -2.77 -13.52
CA ARG A 106 0.82 -2.03 -12.69
C ARG A 106 1.70 -2.99 -11.92
N GLY A 107 2.92 -2.57 -11.62
CA GLY A 107 3.76 -3.31 -10.72
C GLY A 107 4.83 -2.44 -10.11
N GLU A 108 5.30 -2.86 -8.93
CA GLU A 108 6.33 -2.18 -8.17
C GLU A 108 7.25 -3.20 -7.54
N ALA A 109 8.53 -2.85 -7.44
CA ALA A 109 9.51 -3.60 -6.70
C ALA A 109 10.38 -2.63 -5.91
N SER A 110 10.69 -2.94 -4.67
CA SER A 110 11.68 -2.20 -3.87
C SER A 110 12.55 -3.14 -3.08
N CYS A 111 13.82 -2.81 -3.00
CA CYS A 111 14.82 -3.42 -2.15
C CYS A 111 15.27 -2.38 -1.10
N PHE A 112 15.30 -2.80 0.16
CA PHE A 112 15.76 -2.05 1.30
C PHE A 112 16.92 -2.81 1.93
N GLN A 113 18.13 -2.28 1.79
CA GLN A 113 19.33 -2.90 2.34
C GLN A 113 19.83 -2.05 3.53
N PRO A 114 19.95 -2.63 4.73
CA PRO A 114 20.55 -1.95 5.86
C PRO A 114 21.93 -1.38 5.51
N LYS A 115 22.13 -0.10 5.81
CA LYS A 115 23.41 0.60 5.63
C LYS A 115 24.47 0.02 6.58
N GLU A 116 24.06 -0.25 7.81
CA GLU A 116 24.87 -0.95 8.80
C GLU A 116 24.76 -2.47 8.56
N ASN A 117 25.89 -3.19 8.64
CA ASN A 117 25.96 -4.64 8.39
C ASN A 117 25.50 -5.06 6.98
N PHE A 118 25.77 -4.21 5.98
CA PHE A 118 25.35 -4.40 4.59
C PHE A 118 25.66 -5.81 4.03
N ALA A 119 26.82 -6.39 4.36
CA ALA A 119 27.24 -7.70 3.87
C ALA A 119 26.61 -8.88 4.64
N ASP A 120 26.13 -8.65 5.86
CA ASP A 120 25.72 -9.70 6.79
C ASP A 120 24.19 -9.83 6.93
N THR A 121 23.44 -8.86 6.38
CA THR A 121 21.96 -8.86 6.44
C THR A 121 21.34 -9.20 5.09
N ASN A 122 20.37 -10.10 5.09
CA ASN A 122 19.43 -10.28 3.98
C ASN A 122 18.46 -9.08 4.00
N GLY A 123 18.62 -8.11 3.10
CA GLY A 123 17.73 -6.96 2.98
C GLY A 123 16.27 -7.34 2.70
N LEU A 124 15.38 -6.36 2.81
CA LEU A 124 13.96 -6.53 2.53
C LEU A 124 13.69 -6.24 1.04
N VAL A 125 13.17 -7.22 0.32
CA VAL A 125 12.66 -7.08 -1.03
C VAL A 125 11.15 -7.24 -0.99
N MET A 126 10.44 -6.31 -1.62
CA MET A 126 9.01 -6.37 -1.84
C MET A 126 8.70 -6.20 -3.32
N VAL A 127 7.74 -6.97 -3.83
CA VAL A 127 7.25 -6.90 -5.20
C VAL A 127 5.73 -6.97 -5.17
N SER A 128 5.06 -5.99 -5.76
CA SER A 128 3.61 -5.98 -5.95
C SER A 128 3.25 -5.92 -7.43
N ILE A 129 2.19 -6.63 -7.81
CA ILE A 129 1.65 -6.64 -9.18
C ILE A 129 0.14 -6.51 -9.08
N SER A 130 -0.42 -5.59 -9.84
CA SER A 130 -1.83 -5.20 -9.78
C SER A 130 -2.47 -5.19 -11.17
N PHE A 131 -3.70 -5.70 -11.22
CA PHE A 131 -4.57 -5.68 -12.38
C PHE A 131 -5.93 -5.13 -11.99
N ASP A 132 -6.47 -4.18 -12.75
CA ASP A 132 -7.85 -3.72 -12.58
C ASP A 132 -8.56 -3.54 -13.91
N TYR A 133 -9.86 -3.76 -13.86
CA TYR A 133 -10.74 -3.69 -15.01
C TYR A 133 -12.06 -3.02 -14.64
N SER A 134 -12.49 -2.08 -15.46
CA SER A 134 -13.79 -1.42 -15.35
C SER A 134 -14.77 -2.03 -16.36
N PHE A 135 -15.87 -2.57 -15.86
CA PHE A 135 -16.94 -3.14 -16.68
C PHE A 135 -17.86 -2.05 -17.22
N LYS A 136 -18.63 -2.38 -18.26
CA LYS A 136 -19.57 -1.43 -18.90
C LYS A 136 -20.68 -0.92 -17.99
N ASN A 137 -21.05 -1.69 -16.96
CA ASN A 137 -22.02 -1.31 -15.93
C ASN A 137 -21.38 -0.46 -14.82
N SER A 138 -20.18 0.09 -15.04
CA SER A 138 -19.40 0.86 -14.07
C SER A 138 -18.93 0.07 -12.84
N SER A 139 -19.11 -1.25 -12.81
CA SER A 139 -18.48 -2.07 -11.78
C SER A 139 -16.98 -2.19 -12.05
N MET A 140 -16.20 -2.47 -11.01
CA MET A 140 -14.75 -2.63 -11.12
C MET A 140 -14.29 -3.87 -10.37
N ILE A 141 -13.27 -4.53 -10.93
CA ILE A 141 -12.52 -5.57 -10.24
C ILE A 141 -11.05 -5.17 -10.18
N LEU A 142 -10.43 -5.39 -9.03
CA LEU A 142 -9.02 -5.23 -8.76
C LEU A 142 -8.48 -6.55 -8.23
N VAL A 143 -7.36 -7.01 -8.74
CA VAL A 143 -6.59 -8.12 -8.19
C VAL A 143 -5.15 -7.69 -8.04
N GLU A 144 -4.60 -7.84 -6.84
CA GLU A 144 -3.22 -7.48 -6.55
C GLU A 144 -2.54 -8.62 -5.81
N GLY A 145 -1.27 -8.87 -6.11
CA GLY A 145 -0.42 -9.79 -5.39
C GLY A 145 0.78 -9.06 -4.80
N LEU A 146 1.19 -9.46 -3.60
CA LEU A 146 2.40 -8.99 -2.93
C LEU A 146 3.28 -10.19 -2.57
N TYR A 147 4.55 -10.07 -2.90
CA TYR A 147 5.64 -10.83 -2.31
C TYR A 147 6.51 -9.92 -1.44
N GLY A 148 6.93 -10.40 -0.28
CA GLY A 148 7.97 -9.77 0.52
C GLY A 148 8.73 -10.79 1.37
N ASN A 149 10.05 -10.66 1.50
CA ASN A 149 10.85 -11.52 2.38
C ASN A 149 10.91 -10.97 3.82
N PHE A 150 9.74 -10.56 4.35
CA PHE A 150 9.61 -10.05 5.72
C PHE A 150 10.28 -10.99 6.74
N THR A 151 10.99 -10.42 7.70
CA THR A 151 11.56 -11.19 8.80
C THR A 151 10.42 -11.83 9.57
N LYS A 152 10.47 -13.16 9.74
CA LYS A 152 9.47 -13.90 10.50
C LYS A 152 9.49 -13.43 11.95
N ASN A 153 8.57 -12.54 12.29
CA ASN A 153 8.41 -12.13 13.67
C ASN A 153 7.33 -13.01 14.29
N THR A 154 7.75 -13.99 15.08
CA THR A 154 6.91 -15.09 15.60
C THR A 154 5.87 -14.66 16.64
N GLY A 155 5.51 -13.38 16.69
CA GLY A 155 4.51 -12.81 17.60
C GLY A 155 3.61 -11.75 16.97
N LEU A 156 3.77 -11.42 15.68
CA LEU A 156 2.88 -10.45 15.03
C LEU A 156 1.57 -11.12 14.63
N GLY A 157 0.48 -10.75 15.32
CA GLY A 157 -0.89 -11.05 14.93
C GLY A 157 -1.50 -9.94 14.07
N PHE A 158 -2.75 -10.12 13.64
CA PHE A 158 -3.49 -9.10 12.89
C PHE A 158 -3.55 -7.74 13.62
N MET A 159 -3.66 -7.75 14.95
CA MET A 159 -3.69 -6.54 15.76
C MET A 159 -2.38 -5.77 15.74
N ASP A 160 -1.24 -6.45 15.74
CA ASP A 160 0.06 -5.77 15.71
C ASP A 160 0.27 -5.09 14.37
N VAL A 161 -0.20 -5.70 13.29
CA VAL A 161 -0.15 -5.13 11.93
C VAL A 161 -1.12 -3.97 11.78
N TYR A 162 -2.31 -4.08 12.38
CA TYR A 162 -3.32 -3.03 12.37
C TYR A 162 -2.91 -1.80 13.21
N SER A 163 -2.21 -2.02 14.33
CA SER A 163 -1.79 -0.97 15.27
C SER A 163 -0.38 -0.44 15.04
N ALA A 164 0.45 -1.14 14.26
CA ALA A 164 1.79 -0.69 13.94
C ALA A 164 1.75 0.64 13.16
N PRO A 165 2.71 1.55 13.40
CA PRO A 165 2.88 2.71 12.54
C PRO A 165 3.03 2.29 11.08
N SER A 166 2.31 2.95 10.15
CA SER A 166 2.44 2.69 8.72
C SER A 166 3.84 3.08 8.23
N THR A 167 4.66 2.08 7.91
CA THR A 167 5.99 2.24 7.31
C THR A 167 6.03 1.49 5.98
N VAL A 168 6.85 1.91 5.03
CA VAL A 168 6.96 1.17 3.76
C VAL A 168 7.47 -0.27 3.96
N LYS A 169 8.10 -0.59 5.09
CA LYS A 169 8.68 -1.91 5.42
C LYS A 169 7.68 -2.89 6.05
N ASN A 170 6.47 -2.46 6.42
CA ASN A 170 5.45 -3.31 7.07
C ASN A 170 4.12 -3.35 6.29
N LEU A 171 4.19 -3.33 4.95
CA LEU A 171 3.03 -3.48 4.05
C LEU A 171 2.27 -4.80 4.23
N SER A 172 2.95 -5.84 4.72
CA SER A 172 2.36 -7.09 5.20
C SER A 172 3.31 -7.73 6.22
N PHE A 173 2.86 -8.83 6.82
CA PHE A 173 3.60 -9.66 7.77
C PHE A 173 3.73 -11.12 7.30
N THR A 174 3.10 -11.48 6.17
CA THR A 174 3.30 -12.77 5.52
C THR A 174 3.99 -12.61 4.17
N LYS A 175 4.75 -13.61 3.76
CA LYS A 175 5.57 -13.51 2.55
C LYS A 175 4.79 -13.31 1.27
N TYR A 176 3.65 -14.00 1.16
CA TYR A 176 2.78 -13.93 0.00
C TYR A 176 1.41 -13.44 0.46
N ASN A 177 0.84 -12.52 -0.30
CA ASN A 177 -0.51 -12.03 -0.10
C ASN A 177 -1.16 -11.85 -1.47
N VAL A 178 -2.43 -12.19 -1.57
CA VAL A 178 -3.23 -11.93 -2.77
C VAL A 178 -4.52 -11.27 -2.32
N LEU A 179 -4.85 -10.12 -2.90
CA LEU A 179 -6.09 -9.42 -2.66
C LEU A 179 -6.90 -9.37 -3.95
N ALA A 180 -8.21 -9.55 -3.81
CA ALA A 180 -9.19 -9.21 -4.83
C ALA A 180 -10.23 -8.26 -4.23
N GLN A 181 -10.64 -7.27 -5.00
CA GLN A 181 -11.73 -6.36 -4.64
C GLN A 181 -12.68 -6.23 -5.81
N TYR A 182 -13.97 -6.24 -5.52
CA TYR A 182 -15.02 -5.95 -6.48
C TYR A 182 -15.90 -4.81 -5.94
N SER A 183 -16.17 -3.82 -6.78
CA SER A 183 -17.08 -2.71 -6.46
C SER A 183 -18.19 -2.62 -7.49
N TYR A 184 -19.41 -2.37 -7.02
CA TYR A 184 -20.61 -2.28 -7.83
C TYR A 184 -21.43 -1.05 -7.43
N PRO A 185 -21.56 -0.05 -8.33
CA PRO A 185 -22.44 1.09 -8.11
C PRO A 185 -23.89 0.65 -8.35
N VAL A 186 -24.61 0.34 -7.26
CA VAL A 186 -26.02 -0.08 -7.31
C VAL A 186 -26.89 1.07 -7.85
N SER A 187 -26.57 2.31 -7.49
CA SER A 187 -27.21 3.53 -7.99
C SER A 187 -26.20 4.69 -7.97
N PRO A 188 -26.52 5.87 -8.51
CA PRO A 188 -25.66 7.05 -8.41
C PRO A 188 -25.30 7.46 -6.97
N LEU A 189 -26.11 7.06 -5.99
CA LEU A 189 -25.91 7.38 -4.58
C LEU A 189 -25.37 6.20 -3.76
N LEU A 190 -25.49 4.96 -4.25
CA LEU A 190 -25.17 3.74 -3.49
C LEU A 190 -24.10 2.91 -4.19
N ASN A 191 -22.97 2.73 -3.53
CA ASN A 191 -21.90 1.83 -3.96
C ASN A 191 -21.68 0.72 -2.93
N ILE A 192 -21.57 -0.52 -3.40
CA ILE A 192 -21.21 -1.67 -2.56
C ILE A 192 -19.88 -2.21 -3.06
N SER A 193 -18.97 -2.52 -2.15
CA SER A 193 -17.72 -3.19 -2.48
C SER A 193 -17.43 -4.32 -1.51
N VAL A 194 -16.80 -5.38 -2.00
CA VAL A 194 -16.26 -6.46 -1.19
C VAL A 194 -14.80 -6.62 -1.53
N SER A 195 -13.96 -6.72 -0.51
CA SER A 195 -12.54 -7.04 -0.62
C SER A 195 -12.24 -8.33 0.10
N GLY A 196 -11.36 -9.14 -0.46
CA GLY A 196 -10.89 -10.40 0.10
C GLY A 196 -9.39 -10.52 -0.08
N MET A 197 -8.67 -10.87 0.98
CA MET A 197 -7.22 -11.10 0.93
C MET A 197 -6.91 -12.48 1.47
N TYR A 198 -5.99 -13.20 0.84
CA TYR A 198 -5.51 -14.50 1.27
C TYR A 198 -4.02 -14.44 1.62
N MET A 199 -3.67 -15.03 2.77
CA MET A 199 -2.33 -15.07 3.37
C MET A 199 -1.94 -16.54 3.59
N PRO A 200 -1.28 -17.20 2.62
CA PRO A 200 -1.04 -18.65 2.65
C PRO A 200 -0.23 -19.14 3.86
N GLU A 201 0.75 -18.35 4.32
CA GLU A 201 1.68 -18.73 5.39
C GLU A 201 0.97 -19.06 6.72
N ILE A 202 -0.15 -18.39 6.98
CA ILE A 202 -0.98 -18.57 8.17
C ILE A 202 -2.34 -19.20 7.85
N ILE A 203 -2.57 -19.70 6.62
CA ILE A 203 -3.90 -20.15 6.16
C ILE A 203 -4.98 -19.12 6.50
N GLY A 204 -4.61 -17.84 6.30
CA GLY A 204 -5.37 -16.71 6.80
C GLY A 204 -6.08 -15.98 5.68
N TYR A 205 -7.14 -15.28 6.05
CA TYR A 205 -7.86 -14.41 5.15
C TYR A 205 -8.28 -13.12 5.84
N TYR A 206 -8.50 -12.11 5.01
CA TYR A 206 -9.26 -10.93 5.33
C TYR A 206 -10.49 -10.85 4.41
N ALA A 207 -11.62 -10.39 4.95
CA ALA A 207 -12.81 -10.07 4.20
C ALA A 207 -13.36 -8.72 4.66
N GLY A 208 -13.54 -7.79 3.74
CA GLY A 208 -13.97 -6.43 4.02
C GLY A 208 -15.09 -5.97 3.11
N PRO A 209 -16.38 -6.23 3.45
CA PRO A 209 -17.50 -5.60 2.78
C PRO A 209 -17.62 -4.13 3.20
N THR A 210 -18.04 -3.29 2.26
CA THR A 210 -18.29 -1.86 2.47
C THR A 210 -19.52 -1.43 1.69
N ILE A 211 -20.39 -0.68 2.34
CA ILE A 211 -21.54 -0.02 1.72
C ILE A 211 -21.32 1.48 1.89
N SER A 212 -21.31 2.23 0.80
CA SER A 212 -21.16 3.69 0.80
C SER A 212 -22.39 4.34 0.17
N TYR A 213 -22.95 5.33 0.87
CA TYR A 213 -24.12 6.07 0.45
C TYR A 213 -23.88 7.59 0.50
N SER A 214 -24.07 8.26 -0.63
CA SER A 214 -23.99 9.72 -0.74
C SER A 214 -25.29 10.33 -0.21
N LEU A 215 -25.22 10.97 0.96
CA LEU A 215 -26.36 11.64 1.59
C LEU A 215 -26.63 13.01 0.95
N LYS A 216 -25.55 13.72 0.57
CA LYS A 216 -25.54 15.00 -0.15
C LYS A 216 -24.27 15.09 -0.98
N ASP A 217 -24.18 16.05 -1.88
CA ASP A 217 -23.00 16.28 -2.75
C ASP A 217 -21.66 16.37 -2.00
N ASN A 218 -21.69 16.73 -0.71
CA ASN A 218 -20.52 16.87 0.13
C ASN A 218 -20.58 16.06 1.44
N LEU A 219 -21.49 15.08 1.53
CA LEU A 219 -21.69 14.27 2.73
C LEU A 219 -21.91 12.79 2.38
N ASP A 220 -20.99 11.95 2.79
CA ASP A 220 -21.01 10.50 2.56
C ASP A 220 -21.15 9.73 3.87
N LEU A 221 -21.97 8.68 3.86
CA LEU A 221 -22.05 7.66 4.92
C LEU A 221 -21.44 6.35 4.43
N SER A 222 -20.64 5.68 5.25
CA SER A 222 -20.11 4.35 4.93
C SER A 222 -20.29 3.39 6.10
N LEU A 223 -20.75 2.17 5.80
CA LEU A 223 -20.74 1.03 6.70
C LEU A 223 -19.64 0.07 6.23
N ILE A 224 -18.69 -0.21 7.11
CA ILE A 224 -17.51 -1.02 6.80
C ILE A 224 -17.43 -2.12 7.84
N ALA A 225 -17.28 -3.37 7.39
CA ALA A 225 -16.90 -4.47 8.27
C ALA A 225 -15.57 -5.03 7.81
N GLN A 226 -14.75 -5.48 8.74
CA GLN A 226 -13.48 -6.14 8.45
C GLN A 226 -13.38 -7.40 9.30
N VAL A 227 -13.11 -8.52 8.64
CA VAL A 227 -12.94 -9.83 9.28
C VAL A 227 -11.58 -10.36 8.93
N PHE A 228 -10.80 -10.72 9.93
CA PHE A 228 -9.51 -11.37 9.78
C PHE A 228 -9.55 -12.74 10.47
N SER A 229 -8.98 -13.76 9.84
CA SER A 229 -8.85 -15.10 10.41
C SER A 229 -7.52 -15.68 9.99
N GLY A 230 -6.81 -16.40 10.86
CA GLY A 230 -5.53 -17.00 10.53
C GLY A 230 -5.01 -17.91 11.64
N GLU A 231 -4.11 -18.81 11.26
CA GLU A 231 -3.47 -19.77 12.15
C GLU A 231 -2.09 -19.29 12.60
N PHE A 232 -1.96 -19.06 13.90
CA PHE A 232 -0.74 -18.60 14.53
C PHE A 232 -0.23 -19.64 15.54
N PRO A 233 1.09 -19.79 15.70
CA PRO A 233 1.63 -20.63 16.77
C PRO A 233 1.27 -20.02 18.13
N ASN A 234 0.67 -20.81 19.02
CA ASN A 234 0.40 -20.38 20.38
C ASN A 234 1.73 -20.20 21.14
N ALA A 235 1.91 -19.05 21.78
CA ALA A 235 3.17 -18.67 22.43
C ALA A 235 3.62 -19.63 23.55
N PHE A 236 2.68 -20.36 24.17
CA PHE A 236 2.97 -21.28 25.29
C PHE A 236 3.09 -22.73 24.86
N THR A 237 2.31 -23.15 23.85
CA THR A 237 2.22 -24.57 23.45
C THR A 237 2.87 -24.87 22.11
N GLY A 238 3.21 -23.85 21.31
CA GLY A 238 3.73 -23.99 19.95
C GLY A 238 2.74 -24.57 18.92
N LYS A 239 1.55 -25.00 19.37
CA LYS A 239 0.50 -25.53 18.49
C LYS A 239 -0.16 -24.40 17.72
N LYS A 240 -0.48 -24.65 16.45
CA LYS A 240 -1.24 -23.70 15.63
C LYS A 240 -2.65 -23.56 16.19
N GLN A 241 -3.08 -22.31 16.37
CA GLN A 241 -4.42 -21.95 16.80
C GLN A 241 -4.99 -20.93 15.83
N ARG A 242 -6.26 -21.11 15.43
CA ARG A 242 -6.97 -20.12 14.63
C ARG A 242 -7.40 -18.95 15.51
N ILE A 243 -6.98 -17.76 15.11
CA ILE A 243 -7.35 -16.49 15.73
C ILE A 243 -8.27 -15.76 14.74
N ASN A 244 -9.38 -15.24 15.24
CA ASN A 244 -10.31 -14.43 14.47
C ASN A 244 -10.40 -13.04 15.08
N PHE A 245 -10.55 -12.04 14.22
CA PHE A 245 -10.67 -10.65 14.60
C PHE A 245 -11.72 -9.97 13.73
N TYR A 246 -12.63 -9.24 14.36
CA TYR A 246 -13.80 -8.65 13.73
C TYR A 246 -13.87 -7.18 14.11
N LEU A 247 -14.03 -6.33 13.11
CA LEU A 247 -14.17 -4.89 13.26
C LEU A 247 -15.38 -4.41 12.46
N GLY A 248 -16.06 -3.41 13.00
CA GLY A 248 -17.17 -2.74 12.35
C GLY A 248 -17.04 -1.24 12.53
N PHE A 249 -17.23 -0.50 11.45
CA PHE A 249 -17.11 0.95 11.43
C PHE A 249 -18.31 1.58 10.75
N VAL A 250 -18.73 2.71 11.30
CA VAL A 250 -19.65 3.65 10.66
C VAL A 250 -18.86 4.94 10.46
N ARG A 251 -18.74 5.38 9.20
CA ARG A 251 -17.99 6.58 8.84
C ARG A 251 -18.93 7.59 8.22
N LEU A 252 -18.96 8.79 8.77
CA LEU A 252 -19.61 9.96 8.17
C LEU A 252 -18.51 10.92 7.70
N LYS A 253 -18.44 11.19 6.39
CA LYS A 253 -17.43 12.07 5.80
C LYS A 253 -18.10 13.29 5.18
N GLY A 254 -17.74 14.47 5.67
CA GLY A 254 -18.13 15.75 5.08
C GLY A 254 -16.93 16.47 4.46
N ASN A 255 -17.08 16.99 3.25
CA ASN A 255 -16.12 17.95 2.69
C ASN A 255 -16.73 19.35 2.84
N PHE A 256 -16.11 20.21 3.63
CA PHE A 256 -16.55 21.59 3.88
C PHE A 256 -15.52 22.60 3.35
#